data_AF-W0BAH7-F1
#
_entry.id   AF-W0BAH7-F1
#
_cell.length_a   1.000
_cell.length_b   1.000
_cell.length_c   1.000
_cell.angle_alpha   90.00
_cell.angle_beta   90.00
_cell.angle_gamma   90.00
#
_symmetry.space_group_name_H-M   'P 1'
#
loop_
_entity.id
_entity.type
_entity.pdbx_description
1 polymer ?
#
loop_
_entity_poly.entity_id
_entity_poly.type
_entity_poly.pdbx_seq_one_letter_code
_entity_poly.pdbx_strand_id
1 'polypeptide(L)'
;MSKGDFQFAASFLIDKLMRELETKFLNQYTPCKFSGDELTYALGIVHVELIIIHPFREGNGRVSRLLANLMAMQAGFPQLNFEPIDKTENTDGFNQYIEAIHAGFDGHYQPIKQIFAKILNAS
;
A
#
# COMPACT_ATOMS: atom_id res chain seq x y z
N MET A 1 -9.07 -16.74 -2.28
CA MET A 1 -8.41 -16.68 -3.61
C MET A 1 -6.91 -16.64 -3.38
N SER A 2 -6.09 -17.09 -4.33
CA SER A 2 -4.62 -16.98 -4.24
C SER A 2 -4.04 -16.27 -5.46
N LYS A 3 -2.88 -15.63 -5.29
CA LYS A 3 -2.05 -15.12 -6.38
C LYS A 3 -0.61 -15.51 -6.11
N GLY A 4 -0.10 -16.48 -6.87
CA GLY A 4 1.15 -17.16 -6.50
C GLY A 4 0.97 -17.90 -5.17
N ASP A 5 1.98 -17.83 -4.30
CA ASP A 5 2.00 -18.50 -2.98
C ASP A 5 1.21 -17.76 -1.89
N PHE A 6 0.59 -16.61 -2.19
CA PHE A 6 -0.14 -15.81 -1.22
C PHE A 6 -1.63 -16.17 -1.19
N GLN A 7 -2.16 -16.55 -0.01
CA GLN A 7 -3.59 -16.73 0.23
C GLN A 7 -4.20 -15.43 0.75
N PHE A 8 -5.20 -14.90 0.03
CA PHE A 8 -5.97 -13.75 0.49
C PHE A 8 -7.07 -14.14 1.46
N ALA A 9 -7.60 -13.15 2.18
CA ALA A 9 -8.72 -13.32 3.09
C ALA A 9 -9.87 -14.12 2.45
N ALA A 10 -10.48 -14.99 3.26
CA ALA A 10 -11.71 -15.64 2.87
C ALA A 10 -12.81 -14.60 2.65
N SER A 11 -13.64 -14.76 1.62
CA SER A 11 -14.59 -13.72 1.18
C SER A 11 -15.54 -13.26 2.30
N PHE A 12 -15.94 -14.16 3.20
CA PHE A 12 -16.81 -13.83 4.33
C PHE A 12 -16.13 -12.97 5.42
N LEU A 13 -14.81 -12.81 5.39
CA LEU A 13 -14.06 -11.94 6.29
C LEU A 13 -13.89 -10.52 5.73
N ILE A 14 -14.15 -10.28 4.44
CA ILE A 14 -13.88 -8.99 3.79
C ILE A 14 -14.58 -7.84 4.51
N ASP A 15 -15.88 -7.97 4.81
CA ASP A 15 -16.64 -6.90 5.48
C ASP A 15 -16.06 -6.55 6.86
N LYS A 16 -15.66 -7.56 7.63
CA LYS A 16 -15.03 -7.36 8.94
C LYS A 16 -13.68 -6.66 8.77
N LEU A 17 -12.84 -7.16 7.87
CA LEU A 17 -11.50 -6.63 7.66
C LEU A 17 -11.51 -5.22 7.09
N MET A 18 -12.48 -4.88 6.22
CA MET A 18 -12.65 -3.52 5.72
C MET A 18 -13.07 -2.54 6.82
N ARG A 19 -13.93 -2.97 7.77
CA ARG A 19 -14.25 -2.16 8.96
C ARG A 19 -13.02 -1.98 9.86
N GLU A 20 -12.18 -3.00 9.99
CA GLU A 20 -10.91 -2.88 10.70
C GLU A 20 -9.94 -1.93 9.98
N LEU A 21 -9.85 -2.01 8.65
CA LEU A 21 -9.06 -1.09 7.82
C LEU A 21 -9.48 0.36 8.07
N GLU A 22 -10.78 0.62 8.03
CA GLU A 22 -11.35 1.95 8.25
C GLU A 22 -11.03 2.47 9.66
N THR A 23 -11.35 1.69 10.68
CA THR A 23 -11.24 2.12 12.09
C THR A 23 -9.80 2.25 12.57
N LYS A 24 -8.89 1.36 12.16
CA LYS A 24 -7.51 1.32 12.64
C LYS A 24 -6.54 2.13 11.79
N PHE A 25 -6.81 2.29 10.48
CA PHE A 25 -5.85 2.89 9.56
C PHE A 25 -6.42 4.10 8.83
N LEU A 26 -7.54 3.97 8.09
CA LEU A 26 -8.02 5.10 7.27
C LEU A 26 -8.40 6.30 8.13
N ASN A 27 -9.08 6.12 9.26
CA ASN A 27 -9.43 7.22 10.16
C ASN A 27 -8.22 7.90 10.79
N GLN A 28 -7.09 7.20 10.91
CA GLN A 28 -5.85 7.75 11.46
C GLN A 28 -5.01 8.45 10.39
N TYR A 29 -4.99 7.90 9.17
CA TYR A 29 -4.08 8.32 8.11
C TYR A 29 -4.75 9.14 7.00
N THR A 30 -6.08 9.32 7.03
CA THR A 30 -6.83 10.11 6.04
C THR A 30 -7.80 11.11 6.73
N PRO A 31 -7.92 12.37 6.24
CA PRO A 31 -7.09 12.97 5.21
C PRO A 31 -5.62 13.06 5.67
N CYS A 32 -4.70 12.69 4.79
CA CYS A 32 -3.29 12.57 5.13
C CYS A 32 -2.67 13.97 5.25
N LYS A 33 -2.06 14.26 6.41
CA LYS A 33 -1.40 15.55 6.69
C LYS A 33 0.03 15.37 7.21
N PHE A 34 0.58 14.17 7.05
CA PHE A 34 1.92 13.81 7.50
C PHE A 34 2.97 14.33 6.53
N SER A 35 4.22 14.39 6.99
CA SER A 35 5.36 14.79 6.17
C SER A 35 6.58 13.91 6.47
N GLY A 36 7.57 13.94 5.58
CA GLY A 36 8.82 13.19 5.72
C GLY A 36 8.60 11.70 6.02
N ASP A 37 9.23 11.24 7.10
CA ASP A 37 9.24 9.84 7.51
C ASP A 37 7.83 9.31 7.84
N GLU A 38 7.00 10.11 8.51
CA GLU A 38 5.63 9.74 8.89
C GLU A 38 4.73 9.57 7.66
N LEU A 39 4.93 10.38 6.61
CA LEU A 39 4.18 10.25 5.36
C LEU A 39 4.49 8.91 4.69
N THR A 40 5.76 8.55 4.55
CA THR A 40 6.16 7.28 3.93
C THR A 40 5.62 6.07 4.71
N TYR A 41 5.55 6.18 6.03
CA TYR A 41 4.98 5.16 6.89
C TYR A 41 3.45 5.05 6.72
N ALA A 42 2.73 6.18 6.74
CA ALA A 42 1.29 6.24 6.53
C ALA A 42 0.87 5.66 5.16
N LEU A 43 1.58 6.03 4.10
CA LEU A 43 1.35 5.48 2.76
C LEU A 43 1.59 3.96 2.73
N GLY A 44 2.71 3.50 3.31
CA GLY A 44 3.09 2.09 3.34
C GLY A 44 2.09 1.21 4.08
N ILE A 45 1.72 1.58 5.30
CA ILE A 45 0.85 0.76 6.15
C ILE A 45 -0.55 0.63 5.55
N VAL A 46 -1.17 1.76 5.15
CA VAL A 46 -2.51 1.74 4.53
C VAL A 46 -2.51 0.92 3.24
N HIS A 47 -1.44 1.02 2.46
CA HIS A 47 -1.31 0.27 1.21
C HIS A 47 -1.23 -1.23 1.44
N VAL A 48 -0.41 -1.68 2.40
CA VAL A 48 -0.27 -3.11 2.76
C VAL A 48 -1.59 -3.67 3.26
N GLU A 49 -2.23 -3.00 4.21
CA GLU A 49 -3.48 -3.48 4.82
C GLU A 49 -4.57 -3.66 3.76
N LEU A 50 -4.74 -2.70 2.85
CA LEU A 50 -5.72 -2.83 1.76
C LEU A 50 -5.37 -3.96 0.78
N ILE A 51 -4.09 -4.14 0.44
CA ILE A 51 -3.62 -5.20 -0.46
C ILE A 51 -3.89 -6.59 0.13
N ILE A 52 -3.64 -6.78 1.43
CA ILE A 52 -3.82 -8.05 2.13
C ILE A 52 -5.29 -8.44 2.19
N ILE A 53 -6.18 -7.47 2.47
CA ILE A 53 -7.62 -7.71 2.51
C ILE A 53 -8.14 -8.16 1.15
N HIS A 54 -7.59 -7.59 0.07
CA HIS A 54 -7.91 -7.94 -1.31
C HIS A 54 -9.43 -7.96 -1.60
N PRO A 55 -10.16 -6.87 -1.31
CA PRO A 55 -11.63 -6.87 -1.26
C PRO A 55 -12.30 -7.08 -2.63
N PHE A 56 -11.59 -6.85 -3.73
CA PHE A 56 -12.13 -6.98 -5.08
C PHE A 56 -11.66 -8.26 -5.77
N ARG A 57 -12.44 -8.73 -6.76
CA ARG A 57 -12.04 -9.86 -7.62
C ARG A 57 -10.72 -9.57 -8.34
N GLU A 58 -10.59 -8.35 -8.88
CA GLU A 58 -9.42 -7.86 -9.60
C GLU A 58 -9.20 -6.38 -9.34
N GLY A 59 -7.98 -5.90 -9.61
CA GLY A 59 -7.66 -4.48 -9.54
C GLY A 59 -7.28 -3.95 -8.16
N ASN A 60 -7.16 -4.79 -7.13
CA ASN A 60 -6.73 -4.37 -5.78
C ASN A 60 -5.43 -3.56 -5.80
N GLY A 61 -4.43 -3.99 -6.59
CA GLY A 61 -3.19 -3.22 -6.75
C GLY A 61 -3.36 -1.85 -7.42
N ARG A 62 -4.35 -1.70 -8.30
CA ARG A 62 -4.66 -0.38 -8.90
C ARG A 62 -5.34 0.52 -7.88
N VAL A 63 -6.29 -0.02 -7.11
CA VAL A 63 -7.01 0.73 -6.07
C VAL A 63 -6.06 1.14 -4.93
N SER A 64 -5.17 0.26 -4.49
CA SER A 64 -4.21 0.58 -3.41
C SER A 64 -3.21 1.67 -3.82
N ARG A 65 -2.75 1.67 -5.07
CA ARG A 65 -1.91 2.76 -5.62
C ARG A 65 -2.68 4.06 -5.78
N LEU A 66 -3.95 3.99 -6.21
CA LEU A 66 -4.82 5.16 -6.31
C LEU A 66 -5.06 5.80 -4.93
N LEU A 67 -5.30 4.99 -3.90
CA LEU A 67 -5.45 5.49 -2.53
C LEU A 67 -4.16 6.14 -2.03
N ALA A 68 -3.01 5.52 -2.26
CA ALA A 68 -1.72 6.11 -1.91
C ALA A 68 -1.48 7.47 -2.63
N ASN A 69 -1.85 7.58 -3.90
CA ASN A 69 -1.83 8.85 -4.64
C ASN A 69 -2.70 9.92 -3.97
N LEU A 70 -3.94 9.59 -3.63
CA LEU A 70 -4.85 10.53 -2.96
C LEU A 70 -4.29 10.99 -1.61
N MET A 71 -3.71 10.08 -0.83
CA MET A 71 -3.06 10.41 0.44
C MET A 71 -1.84 11.32 0.24
N ALA A 72 -1.00 11.05 -0.75
CA ALA A 72 0.14 11.93 -1.05
C ALA A 72 -0.33 13.35 -1.45
N MET A 73 -1.37 13.44 -2.29
CA MET A 73 -1.97 14.72 -2.69
C MET A 73 -2.60 15.47 -1.50
N GLN A 74 -3.24 14.77 -0.56
CA GLN A 74 -3.74 15.38 0.68
C GLN A 74 -2.61 15.97 1.53
N ALA A 75 -1.43 15.33 1.53
CA ALA A 75 -0.24 15.81 2.21
C ALA A 75 0.52 16.92 1.46
N GLY A 76 0.00 17.38 0.31
CA GLY A 76 0.60 18.45 -0.49
C GLY A 76 1.64 18.01 -1.50
N PHE A 77 1.81 16.70 -1.73
CA PHE A 77 2.70 16.17 -2.76
C PHE A 77 1.99 16.09 -4.12
N PRO A 78 2.73 16.10 -5.24
CA PRO A 78 2.16 15.79 -6.54
C PRO A 78 1.73 14.31 -6.61
N GLN A 79 1.17 13.92 -7.75
CA GLN A 79 0.87 12.51 -8.03
C GLN A 79 2.15 11.67 -7.91
N LEU A 80 2.07 10.50 -7.28
CA LEU A 80 3.22 9.63 -7.09
C LEU A 80 3.71 9.03 -8.41
N ASN A 81 5.03 8.99 -8.58
CA ASN A 81 5.71 8.25 -9.64
C ASN A 81 5.97 6.80 -9.21
N PHE A 82 5.28 5.85 -9.85
CA PHE A 82 5.41 4.42 -9.57
C PHE A 82 6.47 3.69 -10.42
N GLU A 83 7.23 4.40 -11.25
CA GLU A 83 8.38 3.85 -12.01
C GLU A 83 9.35 3.03 -11.14
N PRO A 84 9.68 3.42 -9.87
CA PRO A 84 10.56 2.62 -9.02
C PRO A 84 10.04 1.22 -8.69
N ILE A 85 8.75 0.95 -8.92
CA ILE A 85 8.12 -0.36 -8.74
C ILE A 85 7.45 -0.84 -10.03
N ASP A 86 7.84 -0.31 -11.19
CA ASP A 86 7.26 -0.75 -12.46
C ASP A 86 7.69 -2.17 -12.80
N LYS A 87 6.72 -3.04 -13.10
CA LYS A 87 7.00 -4.45 -13.36
C LYS A 87 7.76 -4.68 -14.67
N THR A 88 7.64 -3.79 -15.63
CA THR A 88 8.22 -3.92 -16.97
C THR A 88 9.57 -3.23 -17.09
N GLU A 89 9.69 -2.03 -16.52
CA GLU A 89 10.90 -1.19 -16.61
C GLU A 89 11.85 -1.42 -15.43
N ASN A 90 11.33 -1.79 -14.24
CA ASN A 90 12.13 -2.02 -13.04
C ASN A 90 11.69 -3.29 -12.29
N THR A 91 11.94 -4.44 -12.90
CA THR A 91 11.52 -5.76 -12.36
C THR A 91 12.08 -6.00 -10.95
N ASP A 92 13.30 -5.56 -10.65
CA ASP A 92 13.91 -5.72 -9.32
C ASP A 92 13.19 -4.86 -8.27
N GLY A 93 12.86 -3.61 -8.60
CA GLY A 93 12.07 -2.73 -7.75
C GLY A 93 10.66 -3.28 -7.51
N PHE A 94 10.03 -3.85 -8.53
CA PHE A 94 8.75 -4.54 -8.39
C PHE A 94 8.85 -5.76 -7.48
N ASN A 95 9.90 -6.57 -7.59
CA ASN A 95 10.11 -7.73 -6.71
C ASN A 95 10.32 -7.31 -5.26
N GLN A 96 11.13 -6.28 -5.00
CA GLN A 96 11.30 -5.69 -3.65
C GLN A 96 9.98 -5.18 -3.07
N TYR A 97 9.13 -4.59 -3.90
CA TYR A 97 7.80 -4.15 -3.49
C TYR A 97 6.88 -5.31 -3.10
N ILE A 98 6.91 -6.43 -3.82
CA ILE A 98 6.17 -7.64 -3.45
C ILE A 98 6.70 -8.24 -2.15
N GLU A 99 8.02 -8.34 -1.99
CA GLU A 99 8.65 -8.78 -0.73
C GLU A 99 8.29 -7.87 0.45
N ALA A 100 8.23 -6.56 0.22
CA ALA A 100 7.82 -5.60 1.24
C ALA A 100 6.35 -5.75 1.66
N ILE A 101 5.46 -6.11 0.74
CA ILE A 101 4.07 -6.45 1.06
C ILE A 101 4.02 -7.73 1.92
N HIS A 102 4.78 -8.76 1.54
CA HIS A 102 4.84 -10.00 2.32
C HIS A 102 5.38 -9.77 3.72
N ALA A 103 6.43 -8.96 3.88
CA ALA A 103 6.94 -8.58 5.21
C ALA A 103 5.88 -7.81 6.02
N GLY A 104 5.11 -6.94 5.37
CA GLY A 104 4.01 -6.20 5.99
C GLY A 104 2.86 -7.08 6.47
N PHE A 105 2.62 -8.24 5.85
CA PHE A 105 1.65 -9.23 6.33
C PHE A 105 1.98 -9.74 7.73
N ASP A 106 3.27 -9.85 8.05
CA ASP A 106 3.77 -10.24 9.37
C ASP A 106 3.94 -9.02 10.32
N GLY A 107 3.41 -7.85 9.95
CA GLY A 107 3.53 -6.61 10.73
C GLY A 107 4.86 -5.87 10.57
N HIS A 108 5.75 -6.32 9.69
CA HIS A 108 7.03 -5.66 9.42
C HIS A 108 6.89 -4.62 8.32
N TYR A 109 6.45 -3.41 8.67
CA TYR A 109 6.17 -2.34 7.69
C TYR A 109 7.39 -1.53 7.23
N GLN A 110 8.56 -1.73 7.83
CA GLN A 110 9.77 -0.97 7.48
C GLN A 110 10.18 -1.11 6.00
N PRO A 111 10.10 -2.30 5.36
CA PRO A 111 10.39 -2.43 3.93
C PRO A 111 9.43 -1.64 3.05
N ILE A 112 8.12 -1.68 3.31
CA ILE A 112 7.15 -0.97 2.45
C ILE A 112 7.29 0.55 2.59
N LYS A 113 7.61 1.03 3.80
CA LYS A 113 7.95 2.43 4.04
C LYS A 113 9.12 2.89 3.16
N GLN A 114 10.19 2.08 3.07
CA GLN A 114 11.34 2.39 2.21
C GLN A 114 10.95 2.42 0.72
N ILE A 115 10.04 1.55 0.28
CA ILE A 115 9.50 1.60 -1.08
C ILE A 115 8.75 2.91 -1.33
N PHE A 116 7.90 3.35 -0.39
CA PHE A 116 7.20 4.63 -0.54
C PHE A 116 8.11 5.86 -0.47
N ALA A 117 9.22 5.78 0.27
CA ALA A 117 10.26 6.80 0.21
C ALA A 117 10.88 6.91 -1.19
N LYS A 118 11.18 5.78 -1.85
CA LYS A 118 11.69 5.77 -3.24
C LYS A 118 10.66 6.35 -4.22
N ILE A 119 9.39 5.96 -4.08
CA ILE A 119 8.28 6.45 -4.92
C ILE A 119 8.11 7.97 -4.77
N LEU A 120 8.08 8.48 -3.54
CA LEU A 120 7.97 9.92 -3.28
C LEU A 120 9.15 10.71 -3.83
N ASN A 121 10.38 10.20 -3.69
CA ASN A 121 11.58 10.86 -4.22
C ASN A 121 11.64 10.88 -5.75
N ALA A 122 10.89 10.00 -6.43
CA ALA A 122 10.80 9.95 -7.88
C ALA A 122 9.67 10.84 -8.45
N SER A 123 8.89 11.50 -7.58
CA SER A 123 7.68 12.27 -7.92
C SER A 123 7.94 13.76 -8.04
#